data_AF-A0A8F3CFT6-F1
#
_entry.id   AF-A0A8F3CFT6-F1
#
_cell.length_a   1.000
_cell.length_b   1.000
_cell.length_c   1.000
_cell.angle_alpha   90.00
_cell.angle_beta   90.00
_cell.angle_gamma   90.00
#
_symmetry.space_group_name_H-M   'P 1'
#
loop_
_entity.id
_entity.type
_entity.pdbx_description
1 polymer ?
#
loop_
_entity_poly.entity_id
_entity_poly.type
_entity_poly.pdbx_seq_one_letter_code
_entity_poly.pdbx_strand_id
1 'polypeptide(L)'
;MNVMLTLMTNVTLASLLVLIAFWLPQLNIYTDKASPYECGFDPMGSARLPFSMKFFLVAITFLLFDLEIALLLPLPWASQTNKLTTMLIMALLLISLLAASLAYEWTEKGLEWTE
;
A
#
# COMPACT_ATOMS: atom_id res chain seq x y z
N MET A 1 -5.79 26.44 9.01
CA MET A 1 -4.61 27.19 8.51
C MET A 1 -3.31 26.48 8.85
N ASN A 2 -3.04 26.14 10.11
CA ASN A 2 -1.75 25.57 10.54
C ASN A 2 -1.39 24.24 9.86
N VAL A 3 -2.33 23.30 9.74
CA VAL A 3 -2.10 22.01 9.04
C VAL A 3 -1.81 22.23 7.55
N MET A 4 -2.50 23.18 6.93
CA MET A 4 -2.25 23.51 5.53
C MET A 4 -0.86 24.15 5.35
N LEU A 5 -0.47 25.01 6.30
CA LEU A 5 0.86 25.61 6.32
C LEU A 5 1.95 24.54 6.48
N THR A 6 1.79 23.56 7.39
CA THR A 6 2.78 22.50 7.59
C THR A 6 2.90 21.57 6.37
N LEU A 7 1.79 21.25 5.72
CA LEU A 7 1.81 20.49 4.46
C LEU A 7 2.54 21.26 3.37
N MET A 8 2.28 22.56 3.23
CA MET A 8 2.96 23.41 2.26
C MET A 8 4.46 23.53 2.54
N THR A 9 4.88 23.68 3.80
CA THR A 9 6.31 23.70 4.15
C THR A 9 7.00 22.38 3.83
N ASN A 10 6.33 21.25 4.03
CA ASN A 10 6.92 19.93 3.74
C ASN A 10 7.08 19.70 2.23
N VAL A 11 6.05 20.03 1.45
CA VAL A 11 6.09 19.89 -0.02
C VAL A 11 7.14 20.82 -0.63
N THR A 12 7.18 22.07 -0.18
CA THR A 12 8.18 23.04 -0.66
C THR A 12 9.61 22.59 -0.31
N LEU A 13 9.86 22.14 0.91
CA LEU A 13 11.16 21.61 1.32
C LEU A 13 11.59 20.39 0.48
N ALA A 14 10.68 19.42 0.29
CA ALA A 14 10.96 18.23 -0.53
C ALA A 14 11.28 18.63 -1.99
N SER A 15 10.49 19.53 -2.58
CA SER A 15 10.71 20.01 -3.94
C SER A 15 12.03 20.78 -4.09
N LEU A 16 12.41 21.58 -3.09
CA LEU A 16 13.67 22.32 -3.07
C LEU A 16 14.87 21.36 -3.01
N LEU A 17 14.81 20.34 -2.16
CA LEU A 17 15.86 19.32 -2.07
C LEU A 17 16.01 18.55 -3.39
N VAL A 18 14.90 18.21 -4.04
CA VAL A 18 14.91 17.58 -5.37
C VAL A 18 15.54 18.51 -6.40
N LEU A 19 15.19 19.80 -6.42
CA LEU A 19 15.81 20.78 -7.32
C LEU A 19 17.32 20.90 -7.09
N ILE A 20 17.76 21.01 -5.83
CA ILE A 20 19.19 21.05 -5.52
C ILE A 20 19.88 19.75 -6.00
N ALA A 21 19.26 18.58 -5.78
CA ALA A 21 19.82 17.30 -6.20
C ALA A 21 19.96 17.16 -7.73
N PHE A 22 19.06 17.76 -8.52
CA PHE A 22 19.15 17.73 -9.98
C PHE A 22 20.11 18.79 -10.55
N TRP A 23 20.20 19.98 -9.94
CA TRP A 23 20.91 21.12 -10.51
C TRP A 23 22.32 21.34 -9.96
N LEU A 24 22.64 20.86 -8.76
CA LEU A 24 23.97 20.99 -8.15
C LEU A 24 25.04 20.07 -8.79
N PRO A 25 24.75 18.80 -9.16
CA PRO A 25 25.75 17.92 -9.73
C PRO A 25 26.14 18.28 -11.17
N GLN A 26 27.39 18.02 -11.53
CA GLN A 26 27.82 18.12 -12.93
C GLN A 26 27.30 16.92 -13.74
N LEU A 27 26.37 17.18 -14.65
CA LEU A 27 25.76 16.16 -15.51
C LEU A 27 26.67 15.88 -16.72
N ASN A 28 27.22 14.67 -16.79
CA ASN A 28 27.89 14.15 -18.00
C ASN A 28 27.14 12.89 -18.46
N ILE A 29 26.22 13.09 -19.41
CA ILE A 29 25.29 12.08 -19.90
C ILE A 29 25.85 11.50 -21.21
N TYR A 30 26.14 10.19 -21.20
CA TYR A 30 26.45 9.41 -22.39
C TYR A 30 25.75 8.06 -22.31
N THR A 31 25.67 7.34 -23.43
CA THR A 31 24.83 6.15 -23.62
C THR A 31 25.01 5.12 -22.51
N ASP A 32 26.25 4.79 -22.15
CA ASP A 32 26.55 3.70 -21.19
C ASP A 32 26.30 4.11 -19.73
N LYS A 33 26.24 5.41 -19.43
CA LYS A 33 25.79 5.92 -18.11
C LYS A 33 24.27 5.96 -18.00
N ALA A 34 23.57 6.04 -19.13
CA ALA A 34 22.12 6.08 -19.20
C ALA A 34 21.49 4.69 -19.43
N SER A 35 22.29 3.68 -19.78
CA SER A 35 21.83 2.29 -19.92
C SER A 35 21.51 1.65 -18.58
N PRO A 36 20.56 0.70 -18.53
CA PRO A 36 20.22 -0.02 -17.31
C PRO A 36 21.44 -0.82 -16.79
N TYR A 37 21.58 -0.87 -15.47
CA TYR A 37 22.65 -1.60 -14.81
C TYR A 37 22.23 -3.03 -14.49
N GLU A 38 22.87 -4.02 -15.12
CA GLU A 38 22.70 -5.46 -14.83
C GLU A 38 24.04 -6.06 -14.35
N CYS A 39 24.52 -5.63 -13.19
CA CYS A 39 25.76 -6.12 -12.57
C CYS A 39 27.03 -5.99 -13.46
N GLY A 40 27.05 -5.02 -14.37
CA GLY A 40 28.15 -4.80 -15.32
C GLY A 40 28.03 -5.59 -16.64
N PHE A 41 26.92 -6.31 -16.84
CA PHE A 41 26.60 -6.99 -18.10
C PHE A 41 25.53 -6.22 -18.88
N ASP A 42 25.49 -6.48 -20.19
CA ASP A 42 24.39 -6.02 -21.03
C ASP A 42 23.11 -6.78 -20.66
N PRO A 43 21.96 -6.09 -20.62
CA PRO A 43 20.74 -6.70 -20.14
C PRO A 43 20.28 -7.83 -21.06
N MET A 44 20.02 -9.00 -20.47
CA MET A 44 19.62 -10.20 -21.21
C MET A 44 18.19 -10.11 -21.77
N GLY A 45 17.40 -9.12 -21.33
CA GLY A 45 16.04 -8.90 -21.77
C GLY A 45 15.39 -7.70 -21.09
N SER A 46 14.07 -7.58 -21.20
CA SER A 46 13.34 -6.54 -20.49
C SER A 46 13.16 -6.89 -19.01
N ALA A 47 13.36 -5.91 -18.12
CA ALA A 47 13.01 -6.02 -16.70
C ALA A 47 11.50 -6.21 -16.43
N ARG A 48 10.66 -6.04 -17.45
CA ARG A 48 9.21 -6.29 -17.38
C ARG A 48 8.93 -7.78 -17.55
N LEU A 49 9.11 -8.51 -16.46
CA LEU A 49 8.83 -9.95 -16.39
C LEU A 49 7.34 -10.20 -16.11
N PRO A 50 6.80 -11.37 -16.52
CA PRO A 50 5.46 -11.78 -16.10
C PRO A 50 5.39 -11.82 -14.57
N PHE A 51 4.41 -11.10 -14.04
CA PHE A 51 4.22 -10.95 -12.60
C PHE A 51 3.57 -12.21 -12.01
N SER A 52 3.94 -12.57 -10.78
CA SER A 52 3.34 -13.75 -10.14
C SER A 52 1.88 -13.46 -9.75
N MET A 53 0.98 -14.38 -10.10
CA MET A 53 -0.44 -14.26 -9.77
C MET A 53 -0.70 -14.25 -8.25
N LYS A 54 0.24 -14.76 -7.45
CA LYS A 54 0.13 -14.79 -5.99
C LYS A 54 0.13 -13.39 -5.39
N PHE A 55 1.02 -12.51 -5.84
CA PHE A 55 1.01 -11.11 -5.37
C PHE A 55 -0.25 -10.36 -5.80
N PHE A 56 -0.84 -10.74 -6.93
CA PHE A 56 -2.12 -10.19 -7.37
C PHE A 56 -3.28 -10.61 -6.46
N LEU A 57 -3.32 -11.88 -6.04
CA LEU A 57 -4.32 -12.36 -5.06
C LEU A 57 -4.21 -11.61 -3.74
N VAL A 58 -2.99 -11.43 -3.22
CA VAL A 58 -2.75 -10.64 -1.99
C VAL A 58 -3.22 -9.19 -2.15
N ALA A 59 -3.04 -8.58 -3.32
CA ALA A 59 -3.53 -7.22 -3.56
C ALA A 59 -5.06 -7.12 -3.53
N ILE A 60 -5.77 -8.12 -4.06
CA ILE A 60 -7.24 -8.17 -4.01
C ILE A 60 -7.70 -8.37 -2.57
N THR A 61 -7.07 -9.26 -1.81
CA THR A 61 -7.51 -9.55 -0.44
C THR A 61 -7.19 -8.40 0.50
N PHE A 62 -6.07 -7.69 0.28
CA PHE A 62 -5.81 -6.39 0.89
C PHE A 62 -6.92 -5.36 0.59
N LEU A 63 -7.36 -5.22 -0.67
CA LEU A 63 -8.42 -4.28 -1.04
C LEU A 63 -9.75 -4.60 -0.33
N LEU A 64 -10.12 -5.87 -0.25
CA LEU A 64 -11.35 -6.30 0.43
C LEU A 64 -11.28 -6.03 1.94
N PHE A 65 -10.16 -6.37 2.59
CA PHE A 65 -9.98 -6.10 4.01
C PHE A 65 -9.90 -4.61 4.33
N ASP A 66 -9.32 -3.79 3.44
CA ASP A 66 -9.29 -2.33 3.63
C ASP A 66 -10.72 -1.74 3.61
N LEU A 67 -11.61 -2.26 2.76
CA LEU A 67 -13.02 -1.88 2.77
C LEU A 67 -13.71 -2.27 4.09
N GLU A 68 -13.48 -3.49 4.59
CA GLU A 68 -14.03 -3.94 5.86
C GLU A 68 -13.48 -3.13 7.05
N ILE A 69 -12.20 -2.77 7.03
CA ILE A 69 -11.59 -1.88 8.03
C ILE A 69 -12.20 -0.48 7.97
N ALA A 70 -12.47 0.05 6.77
CA ALA A 70 -13.15 1.34 6.62
C ALA A 70 -14.57 1.30 7.22
N LEU A 71 -15.27 0.16 7.13
CA LEU A 71 -16.57 -0.05 7.80
C LEU A 71 -16.45 -0.16 9.33
N LEU A 72 -15.32 -0.66 9.85
CA LEU A 72 -15.03 -0.74 11.30
C LEU A 72 -14.54 0.59 11.89
N LEU A 73 -13.94 1.48 11.09
CA LEU A 73 -13.40 2.77 11.53
C LEU A 73 -14.37 3.64 12.36
N PRO A 74 -15.68 3.76 12.03
CA PRO A 74 -16.60 4.59 12.81
C PRO A 74 -17.04 3.99 14.16
N LEU A 75 -16.56 2.81 14.57
CA LEU A 75 -16.94 2.17 15.83
C LEU A 75 -16.74 3.04 17.09
N PRO A 76 -15.65 3.84 17.24
CA PRO A 76 -15.50 4.72 18.40
C PRO A 76 -16.66 5.72 18.54
N TRP A 77 -17.18 6.25 17.43
CA TRP A 77 -18.36 7.12 17.46
C TRP A 77 -19.65 6.34 17.68
N ALA A 78 -19.78 5.17 17.06
CA ALA A 78 -20.96 4.30 17.25
C ALA A 78 -21.12 3.82 18.71
N SER A 79 -20.03 3.72 19.46
CA SER A 79 -20.04 3.36 20.88
C SER A 79 -20.74 4.37 21.80
N GLN A 80 -20.97 5.59 21.32
CA GLN A 80 -21.66 6.64 22.07
C GLN A 80 -23.18 6.63 21.85
N THR A 81 -23.70 5.67 21.08
CA THR A 81 -25.14 5.57 20.77
C THR A 81 -25.95 4.99 21.92
N ASN A 82 -27.22 5.39 22.05
CA ASN A 82 -28.13 4.85 23.07
C ASN A 82 -28.46 3.36 22.89
N LYS A 83 -28.20 2.79 21.70
CA LYS A 83 -28.52 1.38 21.37
C LYS A 83 -27.26 0.50 21.37
N LEU A 84 -26.56 0.47 22.49
CA LEU A 84 -25.29 -0.27 22.67
C LEU A 84 -25.38 -1.75 22.28
N THR A 85 -26.49 -2.42 22.61
CA THR A 85 -26.67 -3.85 22.28
C THR A 85 -26.66 -4.09 20.78
N THR A 86 -27.35 -3.25 20.00
CA THR A 86 -27.39 -3.37 18.54
C THR A 86 -26.03 -3.04 17.92
N MET A 87 -25.33 -2.02 18.43
CA MET A 87 -23.99 -1.68 17.97
C MET A 87 -23.03 -2.85 18.19
N LEU A 88 -23.03 -3.44 19.40
CA LEU A 88 -22.13 -4.54 19.75
C LEU A 88 -22.38 -5.78 18.87
N ILE A 89 -23.65 -6.14 18.64
CA ILE A 89 -24.00 -7.27 17.77
C ILE A 89 -23.49 -7.03 16.34
N MET A 90 -23.73 -5.85 15.78
CA MET A 90 -23.29 -5.54 14.41
C MET A 90 -21.76 -5.47 14.30
N ALA A 91 -21.08 -4.92 15.30
CA ALA A 91 -19.62 -4.85 15.34
C ALA A 91 -18.99 -6.26 15.40
N LEU A 92 -19.50 -7.11 16.30
CA LEU A 92 -19.03 -8.50 16.40
C LEU A 92 -19.32 -9.30 15.14
N LEU A 93 -20.46 -9.04 14.48
CA LEU A 93 -20.80 -9.67 13.20
C LEU A 93 -19.85 -9.25 12.09
N LEU A 94 -19.47 -7.96 12.03
CA LEU A 94 -18.52 -7.48 11.02
C LEU A 94 -17.12 -8.05 11.24
N ILE A 95 -16.67 -8.11 12.50
CA ILE A 95 -15.38 -8.71 12.86
C ILE A 95 -15.37 -10.21 12.57
N SER A 96 -16.47 -10.93 12.85
CA SER A 96 -16.54 -12.36 12.57
C SER A 96 -16.57 -12.65 11.07
N LEU A 97 -17.17 -11.77 10.26
CA LEU A 97 -17.14 -11.86 8.80
C LEU A 97 -15.71 -11.70 8.27
N LEU A 98 -14.95 -10.70 8.77
CA LEU A 98 -13.54 -10.52 8.44
C LEU A 98 -12.67 -11.73 8.84
N ALA A 99 -12.91 -12.28 10.03
CA ALA A 99 -12.22 -13.48 10.46
C ALA A 99 -12.57 -14.70 9.59
N ALA A 100 -13.84 -14.81 9.16
CA ALA A 100 -14.30 -15.89 8.30
C ALA A 100 -13.73 -15.79 6.88
N SER A 101 -13.65 -14.58 6.31
CA SER A 101 -13.06 -14.36 4.99
C SER A 101 -11.56 -14.70 4.98
N LEU A 102 -10.83 -14.29 6.03
CA LEU A 102 -9.42 -14.68 6.21
C LEU A 102 -9.26 -16.20 6.39
N ALA A 103 -10.10 -16.83 7.21
CA ALA A 103 -10.06 -18.27 7.42
C ALA A 103 -10.31 -19.04 6.11
N TYR A 104 -11.26 -18.57 5.30
CA TYR A 104 -11.55 -19.15 3.99
C TYR A 104 -10.35 -19.07 3.04
N GLU A 105 -9.73 -17.89 2.92
CA GLU A 105 -8.56 -17.69 2.06
C GLU A 105 -7.36 -18.56 2.51
N TRP A 106 -7.20 -18.74 3.82
CA TRP A 106 -6.19 -19.63 4.38
C TRP A 106 -6.46 -21.09 4.01
N THR A 107 -7.71 -21.56 4.15
CA THR A 107 -8.06 -22.95 3.81
C THR A 107 -7.89 -23.27 2.33
N GLU A 108 -8.12 -22.29 1.45
CA GLU A 108 -7.93 -22.40 -0.01
C GLU A 108 -6.47 -22.25 -0.44
N LYS A 109 -5.52 -22.16 0.52
CA LYS A 109 -4.09 -22.02 0.25
C LYS A 109 -3.71 -20.77 -0.55
N GLY A 110 -4.59 -19.76 -0.59
CA GLY A 110 -4.31 -18.49 -1.27
C GLY A 110 -3.10 -17.77 -0.69
N LEU A 111 -2.81 -18.02 0.59
CA LEU A 111 -1.69 -17.46 1.35
C LEU A 111 -0.47 -18.41 1.41
N GLU A 112 -0.55 -19.63 0.86
CA GLU A 112 0.59 -20.55 0.89
C GLU A 112 1.64 -20.17 -0.17
N TRP A 113 2.84 -19.87 0.32
CA TRP A 113 3.99 -19.61 -0.53
C TRP A 113 4.77 -20.92 -0.68
N THR A 114 4.55 -21.61 -1.79
CA THR A 114 5.53 -22.56 -2.29
C THR A 114 6.74 -21.76 -2.77
N GLU A 115 7.92 -22.10 -2.26
CA GLU A 115 9.20 -21.77 -2.92
C GLU A 115 9.18 -22.24 -4.39
#